data_AF-T1HVB6-F1
#
_entry.id   AF-T1HVB6-F1
#
_cell.length_a   1.000
_cell.length_b   1.000
_cell.length_c   1.000
_cell.angle_alpha   90.00
_cell.angle_beta   90.00
_cell.angle_gamma   90.00
#
_symmetry.space_group_name_H-M   'P 1'
#
loop_
_entity.id
_entity.type
_entity.pdbx_description
1 polymer ?
#
loop_
_entity_poly.entity_id
_entity_poly.type
_entity_poly.pdbx_seq_one_letter_code
_entity_poly.pdbx_strand_id
1 'polypeptide(L)' 'MAKVQIGNVIVLDNPSSFLNPFQFELTFECIEELKEDLEWKMIYVGSAESEEYDQVLDTIYVGPIPEGRHMFVFQ' A
#
# COMPACT_ATOMS: atom_id res chain seq x y z
N MET A 1 -9.85 -15.70 -10.37
CA MET A 1 -10.40 -14.61 -9.52
C MET A 1 -9.23 -14.07 -8.71
N ALA A 2 -9.16 -12.76 -8.46
CA ALA A 2 -8.10 -12.21 -7.59
C ALA A 2 -8.28 -12.75 -6.16
N LYS A 3 -7.19 -13.11 -5.47
CA LYS A 3 -7.23 -13.66 -4.11
C LYS A 3 -7.26 -12.57 -3.03
N VAL A 4 -6.93 -11.35 -3.41
CA VAL A 4 -6.88 -10.19 -2.54
C VAL A 4 -7.68 -9.06 -3.19
N GLN A 5 -8.47 -8.37 -2.38
CA GLN A 5 -9.23 -7.21 -2.81
C GLN A 5 -9.01 -6.06 -1.84
N ILE A 6 -8.64 -4.89 -2.35
CA ILE A 6 -8.59 -3.66 -1.56
C ILE A 6 -10.01 -3.24 -1.22
N GLY A 7 -10.29 -3.09 0.07
CA GLY A 7 -11.58 -2.64 0.58
C GLY A 7 -11.63 -1.15 0.86
N ASN A 8 -10.57 -0.60 1.47
CA ASN A 8 -10.49 0.83 1.78
C ASN A 8 -9.05 1.33 1.83
N VAL A 9 -8.87 2.62 1.54
CA VAL A 9 -7.60 3.35 1.68
C VAL A 9 -7.92 4.70 2.28
N ILE A 10 -7.45 4.95 3.50
CA ILE A 10 -7.62 6.23 4.18
C ILE A 10 -6.27 6.94 4.18
N VAL A 11 -6.24 8.15 3.62
CA VAL A 11 -5.07 9.04 3.70
C VAL A 11 -5.11 9.75 5.04
N LEU A 12 -4.17 9.42 5.92
CA LEU A 12 -4.02 10.04 7.22
C LEU A 12 -3.17 11.31 7.09
N ASP A 13 -3.34 12.24 8.04
CA ASP A 13 -2.60 13.51 8.08
C ASP A 13 -2.64 14.28 6.75
N ASN A 14 -3.84 14.59 6.24
CA ASN A 14 -4.02 15.34 4.99
C ASN A 14 -4.92 16.57 5.21
N PRO A 15 -4.48 17.81 4.89
CA PRO A 15 -3.20 18.17 4.25
C PRO A 15 -2.00 18.15 5.22
N SER A 16 -0.79 18.00 4.66
CA SER A 16 0.46 17.97 5.43
C SER A 16 1.63 18.62 4.68
N SER A 17 2.77 18.77 5.35
CA SER A 17 3.97 19.37 4.76
C SER A 17 4.62 18.42 3.76
N PHE A 18 5.25 18.95 2.71
CA PHE A 18 5.87 18.13 1.65
C PHE A 18 6.89 17.10 2.16
N LEU A 19 7.61 17.42 3.24
CA LEU A 19 8.62 16.53 3.83
C LEU A 19 8.05 15.59 4.91
N ASN A 20 6.76 15.69 5.23
CA ASN A 20 6.14 14.75 6.15
C ASN A 20 5.90 13.42 5.42
N PRO A 21 6.12 12.27 6.07
CA PRO A 21 5.84 10.96 5.49
C PRO A 21 4.36 10.82 5.13
N PHE A 22 4.09 10.18 3.98
CA PHE A 22 2.73 9.77 3.63
C PHE A 22 2.27 8.66 4.58
N GLN A 23 1.02 8.71 4.99
CA GLN A 23 0.43 7.71 5.87
C GLN A 23 -0.88 7.20 5.27
N PHE A 24 -0.93 5.89 4.99
CA PHE A 24 -2.13 5.24 4.47
C PHE A 24 -2.60 4.16 5.43
N GLU A 25 -3.82 4.26 5.94
CA GLU A 25 -4.48 3.11 6.56
C GLU A 25 -5.15 2.28 5.46
N LEU A 26 -4.61 1.09 5.22
CA LEU A 26 -5.05 0.19 4.17
C LEU A 26 -5.91 -0.91 4.78
N THR A 27 -7.05 -1.18 4.17
CA THR A 27 -7.90 -2.33 4.50
C THR A 27 -8.06 -3.19 3.26
N PHE A 28 -7.79 -4.48 3.37
CA PHE A 28 -7.96 -5.45 2.28
C PHE A 28 -8.56 -6.76 2.78
N GLU A 29 -9.17 -7.51 1.88
CA GLU A 29 -9.74 -8.83 2.13
C GLU A 29 -8.95 -9.87 1.35
N CYS A 30 -8.56 -10.95 2.04
CA CYS A 30 -7.89 -12.11 1.47
C CYS A 30 -8.89 -13.27 1.44
N ILE A 31 -9.21 -13.76 0.24
CA ILE A 31 -10.27 -14.76 -0.01
C ILE A 31 -9.80 -16.18 0.35
N GLU A 32 -8.49 -16.42 0.35
CA GLU A 32 -7.86 -17.67 0.79
C GLU A 32 -6.46 -17.38 1.35
N GLU A 33 -5.90 -18.29 2.13
CA GLU A 33 -4.56 -18.13 2.69
C GLU A 33 -3.48 -17.98 1.60
N LEU A 34 -2.65 -16.95 1.74
CA LEU A 34 -1.45 -16.76 0.94
C LEU A 34 -0.22 -17.18 1.73
N LYS A 35 0.52 -18.14 1.17
CA LYS A 35 1.80 -18.61 1.73
C LYS A 35 2.97 -17.66 1.45
N GLU A 36 2.84 -16.87 0.40
CA GLU A 36 3.81 -15.88 -0.02
C GLU A 36 3.41 -14.48 0.47
N ASP A 37 4.39 -13.60 0.57
CA ASP A 37 4.18 -12.24 1.03
C ASP A 37 3.54 -11.37 -0.07
N LEU A 38 2.67 -10.47 0.36
CA LEU A 38 2.23 -9.34 -0.46
C LEU A 38 3.27 -8.23 -0.40
N GLU A 39 3.76 -7.81 -1.56
CA GLU A 39 4.61 -6.63 -1.69
C GLU A 39 3.74 -5.39 -1.85
N TRP A 40 3.89 -4.42 -0.95
CA TRP A 40 3.27 -3.10 -1.05
C TRP A 40 4.36 -2.07 -1.33
N LYS A 41 4.13 -1.24 -2.35
CA LYS A 41 5.04 -0.18 -2.78
C LYS A 41 4.35 1.15 -2.79
N MET A 42 5.02 2.16 -2.24
CA MET A 42 4.59 3.55 -2.36
C MET A 42 5.44 4.23 -3.43
N ILE A 43 4.79 4.69 -4.50
CA ILE A 43 5.47 5.30 -5.64
C ILE A 43 4.98 6.74 -5.79
N TYR A 44 5.90 7.69 -5.72
CA TYR A 44 5.65 9.09 -6.02
C TYR A 44 6.00 9.39 -7.46
N VAL A 45 5.00 9.83 -8.24
CA VAL A 45 5.17 10.21 -9.64
C VAL A 45 5.84 11.58 -9.70
N GLY A 46 7.13 11.61 -10.00
CA GLY A 46 7.92 12.85 -10.05
C GLY A 46 7.58 13.74 -11.24
N SER A 47 7.12 13.15 -12.34
CA SER A 47 6.65 13.84 -13.54
C SER A 47 5.52 13.05 -14.19
N ALA A 48 4.41 13.71 -14.52
CA ALA A 48 3.31 13.05 -15.23
C ALA A 48 3.65 12.65 -16.68
N GLU A 49 4.75 13.17 -17.23
CA GLU A 49 5.16 12.95 -18.62
C GLU A 49 6.21 11.84 -18.78
N SER A 50 6.85 11.41 -17.68
CA SER A 50 7.91 10.41 -17.75
C SER A 50 8.05 9.63 -16.44
N GLU A 51 7.97 8.30 -16.57
CA GLU A 51 8.19 7.34 -15.48
C GLU A 51 9.65 7.32 -14.98
N GLU A 52 10.60 7.92 -15.72
CA GLU A 52 12.02 8.00 -15.30
C GLU A 52 12.22 8.77 -13.99
N TYR A 53 11.23 9.59 -13.60
CA TYR A 53 11.26 10.39 -12.39
C TYR A 53 10.44 9.80 -11.24
N ASP A 54 9.88 8.59 -11.42
CA ASP A 54 9.14 7.90 -10.38
C ASP A 54 10.07 7.46 -9.26
N GLN A 55 9.64 7.71 -8.03
CA GLN A 55 10.41 7.42 -6.83
C GLN A 55 9.65 6.40 -5.99
N VAL A 56 10.28 5.25 -5.74
CA VAL A 56 9.80 4.32 -4.72
C VAL A 56 10.15 4.91 -3.37
N LEU A 57 9.14 5.40 -2.65
CA LEU A 57 9.30 6.00 -1.32
C LEU A 57 9.49 4.94 -0.24
N ASP A 58 8.74 3.84 -0.34
CA ASP A 58 8.89 2.69 0.55
C ASP A 58 8.41 1.38 -0.10
N THR A 59 8.89 0.25 0.42
CA THR A 59 8.49 -1.11 0.04
C THR A 59 8.42 -1.99 1.28
N ILE A 60 7.25 -2.59 1.53
CA ILE A 60 7.06 -3.57 2.61
C ILE A 60 6.55 -4.89 2.07
N TYR A 61 6.86 -5.95 2.81
CA TYR A 61 6.40 -7.31 2.54
C TYR A 61 5.53 -7.76 3.71
N VAL A 62 4.30 -8.20 3.43
CA VAL A 62 3.37 -8.66 4.46
C VAL A 62 2.97 -10.09 4.14
N GLY A 63 3.37 -11.03 5.00
CA GLY A 63 2.96 -12.42 4.88
C GLY A 63 3.57 -13.34 5.95
N PRO A 64 3.15 -14.62 5.97
CA PRO A 64 2.02 -15.17 5.21
C PRO A 64 0.68 -14.53 5.63
N ILE A 65 -0.29 -14.48 4.72
CA ILE A 65 -1.58 -13.78 4.91
C ILE A 65 -2.71 -14.81 5.10
N PRO A 66 -3.32 -14.88 6.30
CA PRO A 66 -4.51 -15.70 6.52
C PRO A 66 -5.71 -15.23 5.69
N GLU A 67 -6.68 -16.11 5.46
CA GLU A 67 -7.99 -15.71 4.94
C GLU A 67 -8.67 -14.71 5.89
N GLY A 68 -9.36 -13.73 5.32
CA GLY A 68 -10.16 -12.74 6.05
C GLY A 68 -9.77 -11.30 5.76
N ARG A 69 -10.26 -10.40 6.61
CA ARG A 69 -10.08 -8.94 6.46
C ARG A 69 -8.91 -8.47 7.31
N HIS A 70 -8.00 -7.74 6.69
CA HIS A 70 -6.77 -7.21 7.28
C HIS A 70 -6.74 -5.69 7.19
N MET A 71 -6.06 -5.07 8.15
CA MET A 71 -5.83 -3.63 8.18
C MET A 71 -4.44 -3.34 8.74
N PHE A 72 -3.73 -2.39 8.14
CA PHE A 72 -2.48 -1.88 8.66
C PHE A 72 -2.23 -0.43 8.18
N VAL A 73 -1.31 0.27 8.84
CA VAL A 73 -0.84 1.58 8.40
C VAL A 73 0.47 1.42 7.64
N PHE A 74 0.53 1.98 6.44
CA PHE A 74 1.71 2.03 5.57
C PHE A 74 2.28 3.46 5.59
N GLN A 75 3.55 3.60 6.01
CA GLN A 75 4.28 4.86 6.11
C GLN A 75 5.76 4.66 5.80
#